data_AF-A0A0J6HKF3-F1
#
_entry.id   AF-A0A0J6HKF3-F1
#
_cell.length_a   1.000
_cell.length_b   1.000
_cell.length_c   1.000
_cell.angle_alpha   90.00
_cell.angle_beta   90.00
_cell.angle_gamma   90.00
#
_symmetry.space_group_name_H-M   'P 1'
#
loop_
_entity.id
_entity.type
_entity.pdbx_description
1 polymer ?
#
loop_
_entity_poly.entity_id
_entity_poly.type
_entity_poly.pdbx_seq_one_letter_code
_entity_poly.pdbx_strand_id
1 'polypeptide(L)'
;MNQPTNTSKFSIIFPVVCTLIGVFATSTFTWLTSYQTASLSQRSACIQRIDIQEKLLREKGESFLAAMGDLLNYSLFAKTSTKQELAENAGPLIKAGIVISAYAPPELGLRSLMISNSVRVGSLASMRQFDEDTAMGTINESFGKWHSAFYDALNALDNQRQKCE
;
A
#
# COMPACT_ATOMS: atom_id res chain seq x y z
N MET A 1 17.85 77.23 41.06
CA MET A 1 18.11 75.78 41.09
C MET A 1 17.35 75.15 39.93
N ASN A 2 17.99 75.01 38.77
CA ASN A 2 17.37 74.41 37.58
C ASN A 2 18.09 73.09 37.31
N GLN A 3 17.40 71.99 37.52
CA GLN A 3 17.87 70.64 37.26
C GLN A 3 17.36 70.24 35.86
N PRO A 4 18.24 69.93 34.88
CA PRO A 4 17.79 69.57 33.55
C PRO A 4 17.17 68.17 33.54
N THR A 5 15.91 68.09 33.13
CA THR A 5 15.12 66.86 32.92
C THR A 5 15.63 66.12 31.69
N ASN A 6 16.66 65.29 31.86
CA ASN A 6 17.24 64.47 30.79
C ASN A 6 16.61 63.06 30.70
N THR A 7 15.31 62.94 30.98
CA THR A 7 14.58 61.66 31.15
C THR A 7 13.71 61.23 29.96
N SER A 8 13.70 61.92 28.81
CA SER A 8 12.68 61.67 27.78
C SER A 8 13.06 60.71 26.64
N LYS A 9 14.35 60.49 26.34
CA LYS A 9 14.74 59.67 25.17
C LYS A 9 15.03 58.21 25.50
N PHE A 10 15.68 57.93 26.64
CA PHE A 10 16.04 56.57 27.05
C PHE A 10 14.83 55.69 27.41
N SER A 11 13.80 56.31 28.02
CA SER A 11 12.54 55.64 28.42
C SER A 11 11.72 55.14 27.23
N ILE A 12 11.86 55.78 26.06
CA ILE A 12 11.11 55.44 24.84
C ILE A 12 11.91 54.46 23.97
N ILE A 13 13.22 54.61 23.88
CA ILE A 13 14.07 53.78 23.01
C ILE A 13 14.21 52.34 23.55
N PHE A 14 14.35 52.18 24.87
CA PHE A 14 14.52 50.87 25.50
C PHE A 14 13.36 49.88 25.25
N PRO A 15 12.07 50.24 25.47
CA PRO A 15 10.96 49.34 25.21
C PRO A 15 10.78 49.04 23.72
N VAL A 16 11.09 49.99 22.82
CA VAL A 16 11.05 49.78 21.36
C VAL A 16 12.09 48.76 20.92
N VAL A 17 13.31 48.83 21.46
CA VAL A 17 14.36 47.82 21.17
C VAL A 17 13.96 46.45 21.73
N CYS A 18 13.39 46.40 22.94
CA CYS A 18 12.94 45.15 23.54
C CYS A 18 11.77 44.51 22.76
N THR A 19 10.81 45.30 22.27
CA THR A 19 9.71 44.78 21.44
C THR A 19 10.21 44.34 20.07
N LEU A 20 11.16 45.06 19.45
CA LEU A 20 11.78 44.62 18.20
C LEU A 20 12.49 43.28 18.37
N ILE A 21 13.30 43.14 19.42
CA ILE A 21 13.97 41.87 19.75
C ILE A 21 12.93 40.76 20.02
N GLY A 22 11.86 41.08 20.74
CA GLY A 22 10.75 40.14 20.97
C GLY A 22 10.07 39.67 19.69
N VAL A 23 9.85 40.56 18.71
CA VAL A 23 9.27 40.23 17.40
C VAL A 23 10.24 39.43 16.54
N PHE A 24 11.53 39.78 16.53
CA PHE A 24 12.56 39.02 15.83
C PHE A 24 12.76 37.62 16.42
N ALA A 25 12.78 37.49 17.75
CA ALA A 25 12.85 36.20 18.43
C ALA A 25 11.59 35.36 18.13
N THR A 26 10.39 35.91 18.29
CA THR A 26 9.15 35.15 18.05
C THR A 26 8.98 34.75 16.58
N SER A 27 9.35 35.60 15.62
CA SER A 27 9.28 35.26 14.20
C SER A 27 10.25 34.14 13.80
N THR A 28 11.49 34.18 14.31
CA THR A 28 12.49 33.12 14.06
C THR A 28 12.08 31.78 14.70
N PHE A 29 11.60 31.80 15.96
CA PHE A 29 11.06 30.59 16.60
C PHE A 29 9.81 30.06 15.88
N THR A 30 8.94 30.95 15.41
CA THR A 30 7.74 30.55 14.63
C THR A 30 8.13 29.89 13.32
N TRP A 31 9.12 30.45 12.60
CA TRP A 31 9.61 29.87 11.36
C TRP A 31 10.26 28.50 11.59
N LEU A 32 11.11 28.37 12.60
CA LEU A 32 11.75 27.09 12.96
C LEU A 32 10.71 26.02 13.32
N THR A 33 9.72 26.39 14.14
CA THR A 33 8.64 25.47 14.55
C THR A 33 7.78 25.07 13.34
N SER A 34 7.48 26.02 12.45
CA SER A 34 6.71 25.75 11.22
C SER A 34 7.48 24.82 10.28
N TYR A 35 8.80 25.02 10.15
CA TYR A 35 9.66 24.15 9.34
C TYR A 35 9.73 22.73 9.91
N GLN A 36 9.95 22.58 11.22
CA GLN A 36 9.93 21.27 11.89
C GLN A 36 8.58 20.57 11.74
N THR A 37 7.48 21.31 11.90
CA THR A 37 6.11 20.78 11.74
C THR A 37 5.86 20.33 10.30
N ALA A 38 6.27 21.13 9.31
CA ALA A 38 6.14 20.77 7.90
C ALA A 38 6.94 19.50 7.55
N SER A 39 8.18 19.40 8.06
CA SER A 39 9.02 18.22 7.89
C SER A 39 8.40 16.97 8.51
N LEU A 40 7.95 17.05 9.77
CA LEU A 40 7.27 15.94 10.46
C LEU A 40 5.97 15.53 9.75
N SER A 41 5.19 16.50 9.29
CA SER A 41 3.97 16.26 8.53
C SER A 41 4.26 15.53 7.22
N GLN A 42 5.32 15.92 6.50
CA GLN A 42 5.73 15.25 5.27
C GLN A 42 6.16 13.79 5.53
N ARG A 43 6.92 13.53 6.59
CA ARG A 43 7.31 12.16 7.00
C ARG A 43 6.09 11.32 7.36
N SER A 44 5.20 11.86 8.19
CA SER A 44 3.96 11.20 8.58
C SER A 44 3.07 10.87 7.37
N ALA A 45 2.94 11.79 6.41
CA ALA A 45 2.16 11.58 5.20
C ALA A 45 2.79 10.51 4.29
N CYS A 46 4.12 10.45 4.23
CA CYS A 46 4.87 9.42 3.50
C CYS A 46 4.59 8.02 4.08
N ILE A 47 4.77 7.85 5.39
CA ILE A 47 4.51 6.59 6.11
C ILE A 47 3.05 6.17 5.96
N GLN A 48 2.10 7.10 6.17
CA GLN A 48 0.68 6.81 6.07
C GLN A 48 0.28 6.30 4.68
N ARG A 49 0.85 6.85 3.60
CA ARG A 49 0.59 6.36 2.24
C ARG A 49 1.06 4.91 2.08
N ILE A 50 2.23 4.57 2.60
CA ILE A 50 2.79 3.22 2.53
C ILE A 50 1.95 2.25 3.35
N ASP A 51 1.53 2.63 4.56
CA ASP A 51 0.68 1.80 5.41
C ASP A 51 -0.67 1.51 4.74
N ILE A 52 -1.24 2.49 4.02
CA ILE A 52 -2.47 2.29 3.22
C ILE A 52 -2.22 1.29 2.08
N GLN A 53 -1.09 1.39 1.37
CA GLN A 53 -0.74 0.43 0.32
C GLN A 53 -0.54 -0.97 0.88
N GLU A 54 0.17 -1.11 2.00
CA GLU A 54 0.38 -2.39 2.67
C GLU A 54 -0.93 -3.02 3.13
N LYS A 55 -1.80 -2.23 3.76
CA LYS A 55 -3.14 -2.68 4.19
C LYS A 55 -3.95 -3.19 3.00
N LEU A 56 -4.04 -2.40 1.93
CA LEU A 56 -4.76 -2.81 0.71
C LEU A 56 -4.18 -4.09 0.11
N LEU A 57 -2.85 -4.18 0.01
CA LEU A 57 -2.17 -5.35 -0.53
C LEU A 57 -2.48 -6.60 0.30
N ARG A 58 -2.45 -6.50 1.64
CA ARG A 58 -2.81 -7.58 2.56
C ARG A 58 -4.27 -7.99 2.43
N GLU A 59 -5.20 -7.04 2.40
CA GLU A 59 -6.63 -7.31 2.23
C GLU A 59 -6.94 -8.02 0.91
N LYS A 60 -6.32 -7.58 -0.20
CA LYS A 60 -6.50 -8.23 -1.51
C LYS A 60 -5.79 -9.58 -1.57
N GLY A 61 -4.64 -9.71 -0.93
CA GLY A 61 -3.92 -10.98 -0.75
C GLY A 61 -4.73 -12.01 0.02
N GLU A 62 -5.32 -11.61 1.15
CA GLU A 62 -6.22 -12.46 1.96
C GLU A 62 -7.41 -12.94 1.12
N SER A 63 -8.09 -12.02 0.43
CA SER A 63 -9.23 -12.37 -0.43
C SER A 63 -8.85 -13.35 -1.55
N PHE A 64 -7.66 -13.19 -2.13
CA PHE A 64 -7.14 -14.09 -3.15
C PHE A 64 -6.82 -15.48 -2.60
N LEU A 65 -6.13 -15.56 -1.45
CA LEU A 65 -5.79 -16.82 -0.80
C LEU A 65 -7.03 -17.56 -0.29
N ALA A 66 -8.03 -16.83 0.24
CA ALA A 66 -9.30 -17.41 0.65
C ALA A 66 -10.02 -18.06 -0.55
N ALA A 67 -10.16 -17.33 -1.66
CA ALA A 67 -10.77 -17.87 -2.88
C ALA A 67 -9.98 -19.06 -3.47
N MET A 68 -8.66 -19.07 -3.28
CA MET A 68 -7.83 -20.22 -3.66
C MET A 68 -8.12 -21.43 -2.78
N GLY A 69 -8.29 -21.23 -1.47
CA GLY A 69 -8.73 -22.27 -0.54
C GLY A 69 -10.10 -22.83 -0.88
N ASP A 70 -11.06 -21.97 -1.23
CA ASP A 70 -12.41 -22.38 -1.65
C ASP A 70 -12.36 -23.25 -2.92
N LEU A 71 -11.57 -22.86 -3.92
CA LEU A 71 -11.40 -23.63 -5.14
C LEU A 71 -10.72 -25.00 -4.88
N LEU A 72 -9.70 -25.03 -4.01
CA LEU A 72 -9.04 -26.27 -3.62
C LEU A 72 -9.99 -27.22 -2.89
N ASN A 73 -10.87 -26.68 -2.05
CA ASN A 73 -11.90 -27.47 -1.38
C ASN A 73 -12.90 -28.05 -2.40
N TYR A 74 -13.33 -27.26 -3.39
CA TYR A 74 -14.20 -27.74 -4.46
C TYR A 74 -13.53 -28.85 -5.29
N SER A 75 -12.27 -28.70 -5.68
CA SER A 75 -11.59 -29.67 -6.55
C SER A 75 -11.40 -31.05 -5.90
N LEU A 76 -11.34 -31.12 -4.57
CA LEU A 76 -11.25 -32.37 -3.81
C LEU A 76 -12.60 -33.07 -3.61
N PHE A 77 -13.70 -32.32 -3.54
CA PHE A 77 -15.02 -32.83 -3.16
C PHE A 77 -16.10 -32.57 -4.21
N ALA A 78 -15.72 -32.33 -5.47
CA ALA A 78 -16.65 -31.96 -6.52
C ALA A 78 -17.74 -33.02 -6.71
N LYS A 79 -19.01 -32.60 -6.59
CA LYS A 79 -20.19 -33.45 -6.88
C LYS A 79 -20.41 -33.61 -8.39
N THR A 80 -20.22 -32.54 -9.16
CA THR A 80 -20.24 -32.54 -10.63
C THR A 80 -19.26 -31.49 -11.20
N SER A 81 -19.09 -31.43 -12.53
CA SER A 81 -18.26 -30.42 -13.22
C SER A 81 -19.11 -29.62 -14.21
N THR A 82 -20.28 -29.15 -13.77
CA THR A 82 -21.14 -28.32 -14.62
C THR A 82 -20.56 -26.92 -14.80
N LYS A 83 -20.90 -26.24 -15.90
CA LYS A 83 -20.52 -24.85 -16.16
C LYS A 83 -20.90 -23.92 -15.00
N GLN A 84 -22.06 -24.17 -14.39
CA GLN A 84 -22.57 -23.34 -13.30
C GLN A 84 -21.75 -23.55 -12.02
N GLU A 85 -21.54 -24.78 -11.58
CA GLU A 85 -20.70 -25.05 -10.40
C GLU A 85 -19.28 -24.53 -10.60
N LEU A 86 -18.73 -24.65 -11.81
CA LEU A 86 -17.39 -24.17 -12.09
C LEU A 86 -17.29 -22.64 -12.08
N ALA A 87 -18.31 -21.94 -12.59
CA ALA A 87 -18.39 -20.49 -12.49
C ALA A 87 -18.51 -20.02 -11.03
N GLU A 88 -19.28 -20.73 -10.21
CA GLU A 88 -19.48 -20.43 -8.78
C GLU A 88 -18.21 -20.66 -7.95
N ASN A 89 -17.41 -21.69 -8.28
CA ASN A 89 -16.23 -22.06 -7.50
C ASN A 89 -14.91 -21.49 -8.04
N ALA A 90 -14.71 -21.42 -9.37
CA ALA A 90 -13.48 -20.88 -9.97
C ALA A 90 -13.57 -19.37 -10.25
N GLY A 91 -14.77 -18.84 -10.51
CA GLY A 91 -15.01 -17.42 -10.79
C GLY A 91 -14.50 -16.47 -9.70
N PRO A 92 -14.76 -16.74 -8.40
CA PRO A 92 -14.24 -15.91 -7.31
C PRO A 92 -12.72 -15.80 -7.31
N LEU A 93 -11.99 -16.90 -7.52
CA LEU A 93 -10.52 -16.89 -7.57
C LEU A 93 -10.00 -16.09 -8.77
N ILE A 94 -10.58 -16.31 -9.96
CA ILE A 94 -10.20 -15.57 -11.17
C ILE A 94 -10.36 -14.06 -10.92
N LYS A 95 -11.51 -13.66 -10.37
CA LYS A 95 -11.82 -12.27 -10.02
C LYS A 95 -10.84 -11.72 -8.99
N ALA A 96 -10.57 -12.46 -7.92
CA ALA A 96 -9.65 -12.03 -6.88
C ALA A 96 -8.22 -11.83 -7.42
N GLY A 97 -7.75 -12.71 -8.32
CA GLY A 97 -6.43 -12.59 -8.94
C GLY A 97 -6.31 -11.39 -9.88
N ILE A 98 -7.38 -11.03 -10.59
CA ILE A 98 -7.43 -9.78 -11.36
C ILE A 98 -7.44 -8.57 -10.43
N VAL A 99 -8.22 -8.59 -9.35
CA VAL A 99 -8.31 -7.48 -8.41
C VAL A 99 -6.96 -7.23 -7.73
N ILE A 100 -6.30 -8.26 -7.20
CA ILE A 100 -4.99 -8.07 -6.56
C ILE A 100 -3.95 -7.56 -7.55
N SER A 101 -4.02 -7.94 -8.84
CA SER A 101 -3.09 -7.45 -9.86
C SER A 101 -3.14 -5.93 -10.09
N ALA A 102 -4.27 -5.28 -9.75
CA ALA A 102 -4.41 -3.83 -9.84
C ALA A 102 -3.73 -3.08 -8.67
N TYR A 103 -3.51 -3.75 -7.54
CA TYR A 103 -2.93 -3.16 -6.32
C TYR A 103 -1.53 -3.70 -6.00
N ALA A 104 -1.12 -4.79 -6.65
CA ALA A 104 0.16 -5.44 -6.45
C ALA A 104 1.26 -4.84 -7.33
N PRO A 105 2.54 -4.94 -6.90
CA PRO A 105 3.67 -4.71 -7.80
C PRO A 105 3.64 -5.63 -9.03
N PRO A 106 4.29 -5.24 -10.14
CA PRO A 106 4.16 -5.96 -11.43
C PRO A 106 4.42 -7.46 -11.36
N GLU A 107 5.43 -7.90 -10.59
CA GLU A 107 5.74 -9.32 -10.46
C GLU A 107 4.61 -10.10 -9.77
N LEU A 108 4.17 -9.64 -8.60
CA LEU A 108 3.07 -10.27 -7.87
C LEU A 108 1.75 -10.21 -8.67
N GLY A 109 1.48 -9.10 -9.35
CA GLY A 109 0.33 -8.94 -10.22
C GLY A 109 0.35 -9.94 -11.38
N LEU A 110 1.49 -10.09 -12.06
CA LEU A 110 1.67 -11.07 -13.13
C LEU A 110 1.45 -12.49 -12.63
N ARG A 111 2.03 -12.87 -11.48
CA ARG A 111 1.83 -14.21 -10.89
C ARG A 111 0.36 -14.48 -10.58
N SER A 112 -0.35 -13.48 -10.03
CA SER A 112 -1.78 -13.58 -9.73
C SER A 112 -2.61 -13.79 -11.00
N LEU A 113 -2.29 -13.09 -12.08
CA LEU A 113 -2.93 -13.25 -13.38
C LEU A 113 -2.63 -14.63 -14.00
N MET A 114 -1.40 -15.12 -13.90
CA MET A 114 -1.02 -16.45 -14.37
C MET A 114 -1.81 -17.55 -13.65
N ILE A 115 -1.98 -17.44 -12.33
CA ILE A 115 -2.83 -18.35 -11.54
C ILE A 115 -4.29 -18.26 -12.01
N SER A 116 -4.86 -17.05 -12.11
CA SER A 116 -6.22 -16.86 -12.61
C SER A 116 -6.43 -17.48 -14.00
N ASN A 117 -5.46 -17.31 -14.91
CA ASN A 117 -5.54 -17.90 -16.24
C ASN A 117 -5.41 -19.43 -16.20
N SER A 118 -4.52 -19.97 -15.37
CA SER A 118 -4.37 -21.42 -15.20
C SER A 118 -5.66 -22.06 -14.68
N VAL A 119 -6.32 -21.40 -13.72
CA VAL A 119 -7.62 -21.81 -13.18
C VAL A 119 -8.70 -21.75 -14.26
N ARG A 120 -8.75 -20.68 -15.06
CA ARG A 120 -9.68 -20.55 -16.19
C ARG A 120 -9.47 -21.67 -17.21
N VAL A 121 -8.22 -21.93 -17.60
CA VAL A 121 -7.88 -22.95 -18.59
C VAL A 121 -8.18 -24.35 -18.08
N GLY A 122 -7.77 -24.68 -16.84
CA GLY A 122 -8.09 -25.96 -16.20
C GLY A 122 -9.60 -26.17 -16.03
N SER A 123 -10.36 -25.11 -15.75
CA SER A 123 -11.81 -25.16 -15.70
C SER A 123 -12.42 -25.46 -17.07
N LEU A 124 -11.93 -24.85 -18.15
CA LEU A 124 -12.43 -25.17 -19.50
C LEU A 124 -12.05 -26.59 -19.93
N ALA A 125 -10.87 -27.06 -19.55
CA ALA A 125 -10.39 -28.41 -19.84
C ALA A 125 -11.24 -29.47 -19.13
N SER A 126 -11.60 -29.29 -17.85
CA SER A 126 -12.46 -30.23 -17.12
C SER A 126 -13.85 -30.40 -17.72
N MET A 127 -14.31 -29.40 -18.48
CA MET A 127 -15.57 -29.43 -19.25
C MET A 127 -15.40 -29.98 -20.68
N ARG A 128 -14.22 -30.49 -21.04
CA ARG A 128 -13.83 -30.89 -22.41
C ARG A 128 -13.98 -29.76 -23.43
N GLN A 129 -13.85 -28.51 -22.99
CA GLN A 129 -13.93 -27.32 -23.83
C GLN A 129 -12.55 -26.74 -24.16
N PHE A 130 -11.48 -27.38 -23.70
CA PHE A 130 -10.09 -26.99 -23.93
C PHE A 130 -9.18 -28.21 -23.86
N ASP A 131 -8.00 -28.11 -24.47
CA ASP A 131 -6.98 -29.16 -24.46
C ASP A 131 -6.34 -29.33 -23.07
N GLU A 132 -6.38 -30.55 -22.54
CA GLU A 132 -5.87 -30.91 -21.21
C GLU A 132 -4.34 -30.82 -21.12
N ASP A 133 -3.62 -31.16 -22.18
CA ASP A 133 -2.15 -31.13 -22.20
C ASP A 133 -1.62 -29.69 -22.14
N THR A 134 -2.28 -28.79 -22.88
CA THR A 134 -2.01 -27.34 -22.81
C THR A 134 -2.38 -26.75 -21.44
N ALA A 135 -3.42 -27.28 -20.77
CA ALA A 135 -3.83 -26.82 -19.44
C ALA A 135 -2.81 -27.18 -18.35
N MET A 136 -2.27 -28.40 -18.38
CA MET A 136 -1.32 -28.90 -17.38
C MET A 136 0.02 -28.13 -17.36
N GLY A 137 0.49 -27.68 -18.53
CA GLY A 137 1.74 -26.91 -18.65
C GLY A 137 1.72 -25.54 -17.94
N THR A 138 0.55 -24.91 -17.82
CA THR A 138 0.43 -23.56 -17.23
C THR A 138 0.32 -23.55 -15.71
N ILE A 139 -0.13 -24.64 -15.09
CA ILE A 139 -0.39 -24.73 -13.65
C ILE A 139 0.91 -24.76 -12.84
N ASN A 140 1.88 -25.59 -13.23
CA ASN A 140 3.08 -25.84 -12.41
C ASN A 140 3.99 -24.60 -12.29
N GLU A 141 4.00 -23.73 -13.30
CA GLU A 141 4.83 -22.52 -13.31
C GLU A 141 4.22 -21.35 -12.51
N SER A 142 2.91 -21.40 -12.26
CA SER A 142 2.13 -20.27 -11.75
C SER A 142 2.08 -20.18 -10.23
N PHE A 143 1.94 -21.31 -9.53
CA PHE A 143 1.69 -21.32 -8.09
C PHE A 143 2.95 -21.20 -7.22
N GLY A 144 4.09 -21.77 -7.64
CA GLY A 144 5.27 -21.91 -6.77
C GLY A 144 5.96 -20.60 -6.38
N LYS A 145 5.70 -19.48 -7.08
CA LYS A 145 6.39 -18.19 -6.89
C LYS A 145 5.51 -17.07 -6.37
N TRP A 146 4.20 -17.30 -6.24
CA TRP A 146 3.29 -16.24 -5.80
C TRP A 146 3.57 -15.83 -4.34
N HIS A 147 3.83 -16.80 -3.47
CA HIS A 147 4.11 -16.54 -2.06
C HIS A 147 5.38 -15.71 -1.86
N SER A 148 6.48 -16.07 -2.51
CA SER A 148 7.72 -15.27 -2.44
C SER A 148 7.50 -13.86 -2.98
N ALA A 149 6.84 -13.71 -4.13
CA ALA A 149 6.53 -12.40 -4.71
C ALA A 149 5.65 -11.54 -3.78
N PHE A 150 4.78 -12.16 -2.98
CA PHE A 150 3.97 -11.46 -1.98
C PHE A 150 4.82 -10.92 -0.83
N TYR A 151 5.74 -11.73 -0.29
CA TYR A 151 6.68 -11.25 0.73
C TYR A 151 7.64 -10.20 0.20
N ASP A 152 8.13 -10.35 -1.03
CA ASP A 152 9.00 -9.36 -1.66
C ASP A 152 8.27 -8.02 -1.85
N ALA A 153 6.98 -8.05 -2.19
CA ALA A 153 6.15 -6.85 -2.25
C ALA A 153 6.01 -6.16 -0.88
N LEU A 154 5.80 -6.93 0.20
CA LEU A 154 5.74 -6.40 1.57
C LEU A 154 7.09 -5.82 2.01
N ASN A 155 8.19 -6.53 1.74
CA ASN A 155 9.54 -6.05 2.03
C ASN A 155 9.88 -4.78 1.25
N ALA A 156 9.42 -4.65 0.00
CA ALA A 156 9.59 -3.44 -0.79
C ALA A 156 8.85 -2.24 -0.17
N LEU A 157 7.66 -2.44 0.39
CA LEU A 157 6.94 -1.40 1.13
C LEU A 157 7.65 -1.03 2.43
N ASP A 158 8.18 -2.01 3.18
CA ASP A 158 8.96 -1.73 4.38
C ASP A 158 10.25 -0.94 4.07
N ASN A 159 10.97 -1.32 3.02
CA ASN A 159 12.13 -0.58 2.52
C ASN A 159 11.77 0.84 2.05
N GLN A 160 10.55 1.08 1.57
CA GLN A 160 10.07 2.43 1.27
C GLN A 160 9.76 3.21 2.55
N ARG A 161 9.20 2.56 3.58
CA ARG A 161 8.89 3.17 4.88
C ARG A 161 10.15 3.68 5.56
N GLN A 162 11.22 2.89 5.56
CA GLN A 162 12.53 3.29 6.12
C GLN A 162 13.12 4.52 5.42
N LYS A 163 12.77 4.80 4.16
CA LYS A 163 13.22 6.01 3.44
C LYS A 163 12.41 7.26 3.79
N CYS A 164 11.27 7.12 4.48
CA CYS A 164 10.47 8.23 4.98
C CYS A 164 10.96 8.73 6.36
N GLU A 165 11.79 7.96 7.06
CA GLU A 165 12.35 8.27 8.39
C GLU A 165 13.50 9.28 8.31
#